data_AF-A0A6V7IL50-F1
#
_entry.id   AF-A0A6V7IL50-F1
#
_cell.length_a   1.000
_cell.length_b   1.000
_cell.length_c   1.000
_cell.angle_alpha   90.00
_cell.angle_beta   90.00
_cell.angle_gamma   90.00
#
_symmetry.space_group_name_H-M   'P 1'
#
loop_
_entity.id
_entity.type
_entity.pdbx_description
1 polymer ?
#
loop_
_entity_poly.entity_id
_entity_poly.type
_entity_poly.pdbx_seq_one_letter_code
_entity_poly.pdbx_strand_id
1 'polypeptide(L)' 'MSSNTEWDIEKYKMDHECDEHWELKKRFMEAHKDRFPEEELVCLASVFTNVELLGC' A
#
# COMPACT_ATOMS: atom_id res chain seq x y z
N MET A 1 -9.31 3.59 20.07
CA MET A 1 -8.67 4.20 18.88
C MET A 1 -9.54 3.81 17.70
N SER A 2 -10.39 4.71 17.22
CA SER A 2 -11.21 4.44 16.04
C SER A 2 -10.29 4.51 14.83
N SER A 3 -9.84 3.37 14.32
CA SER A 3 -9.07 3.29 13.08
C SER A 3 -9.96 3.83 11.97
N ASN A 4 -9.73 5.07 11.55
CA ASN A 4 -10.52 5.70 10.50
C ASN A 4 -10.06 5.10 9.16
N THR A 5 -10.60 3.94 8.79
CA THR A 5 -10.25 3.18 7.59
C THR A 5 -10.97 3.68 6.32
N GLU A 6 -11.50 4.91 6.39
CA GLU A 6 -12.25 5.63 5.34
C GLU A 6 -11.33 6.42 4.40
N TRP A 7 -10.05 6.06 4.30
CA TRP A 7 -9.14 6.65 3.32
C TRP A 7 -9.16 5.86 2.02
N ASP A 8 -9.06 6.60 0.92
CA ASP A 8 -9.02 6.02 -0.42
C ASP A 8 -7.61 5.50 -0.72
N ILE A 9 -7.51 4.22 -1.07
CA ILE A 9 -6.25 3.58 -1.46
C ILE A 9 -5.82 4.06 -2.85
N GLU A 10 -6.76 4.34 -3.75
CA GLU A 10 -6.47 4.70 -5.14
C GLU A 10 -5.62 5.96 -5.27
N LYS A 11 -5.65 6.85 -4.27
CA LYS A 11 -4.81 8.06 -4.22
C LYS A 11 -3.30 7.78 -4.19
N TYR A 12 -2.89 6.54 -3.87
CA TYR A 12 -1.48 6.14 -3.81
C TYR A 12 -0.97 5.48 -5.09
N LYS A 13 -1.82 5.35 -6.13
CA LYS A 13 -1.39 4.91 -7.45
C LYS A 13 -0.58 6.02 -8.11
N MET A 14 0.59 5.69 -8.65
CA MET A 14 1.37 6.63 -9.46
C MET A 14 1.12 6.36 -10.95
N ASP A 15 0.98 7.42 -11.75
CA ASP A 15 0.68 7.31 -13.19
C ASP A 15 1.72 6.51 -14.00
N HIS A 16 2.95 6.44 -13.51
CA HIS A 16 4.08 5.75 -14.15
C HIS A 16 4.43 4.41 -13.48
N GLU A 17 3.63 3.97 -12.50
CA GLU A 17 3.83 2.68 -11.83
C GLU A 17 3.31 1.56 -12.73
N CYS A 18 4.08 0.47 -12.84
CA CYS A 18 3.62 -0.72 -13.55
C CYS A 18 2.38 -1.29 -12.87
N ASP A 19 1.37 -1.73 -13.65
CA ASP A 19 0.11 -2.23 -13.09
C ASP A 19 0.32 -3.42 -12.13
N GLU A 20 1.33 -4.28 -12.37
CA GLU A 20 1.68 -5.37 -11.44
C GLU A 20 2.24 -4.85 -10.11
N HIS A 21 3.04 -3.78 -10.14
CA HIS A 21 3.58 -3.12 -8.95
C HIS A 21 2.43 -2.53 -8.12
N TRP A 22 1.53 -1.81 -8.79
CA TRP A 22 0.39 -1.18 -8.15
C TRP A 22 -0.58 -2.22 -7.54
N GLU A 23 -0.91 -3.27 -8.28
CA GLU A 23 -1.83 -4.30 -7.81
C GLU A 23 -1.30 -5.01 -6.56
N LEU A 24 0.01 -5.30 -6.48
CA LEU A 24 0.62 -5.89 -5.30
C LEU A 24 0.55 -4.94 -4.10
N LYS A 25 0.89 -3.66 -4.31
CA LYS A 25 0.84 -2.60 -3.29
C LYS A 25 -0.58 -2.42 -2.75
N LYS A 26 -1.57 -2.35 -3.65
CA LYS A 26 -2.99 -2.21 -3.33
C LYS A 26 -3.49 -3.37 -2.48
N ARG A 27 -3.22 -4.62 -2.89
CA ARG A 27 -3.61 -5.80 -2.11
C ARG A 27 -3.00 -5.81 -0.71
N PHE A 28 -1.75 -5.38 -0.57
CA PHE A 28 -1.10 -5.26 0.73
C PHE A 28 -1.80 -4.23 1.62
N MET A 29 -2.15 -3.06 1.07
CA MET A 29 -2.88 -2.00 1.78
C MET A 29 -4.29 -2.46 2.16
N GLU A 30 -5.04 -3.10 1.26
CA GLU A 30 -6.40 -3.60 1.54
C GLU A 30 -6.41 -4.66 2.65
N ALA A 31 -5.40 -5.53 2.69
CA ALA A 31 -5.29 -6.61 3.68
C ALA A 31 -4.90 -6.12 5.09
N HIS A 32 -4.40 -4.90 5.23
CA HIS A 32 -3.83 -4.39 6.48
C HIS A 32 -4.37 -3.02 6.90
N LYS A 33 -5.32 -2.43 6.15
CA LYS A 33 -5.91 -1.10 6.42
C LYS A 33 -6.54 -0.96 7.79
N ASP A 34 -7.01 -2.05 8.39
CA ASP A 34 -7.62 -2.12 9.72
C ASP A 34 -6.60 -2.28 10.85
N ARG A 35 -5.36 -2.65 10.51
CA ARG A 35 -4.30 -3.02 11.46
C ARG A 35 -3.28 -1.91 11.69
N PHE A 36 -3.08 -1.04 10.70
CA PHE A 36 -2.09 0.04 10.75
C PHE A 36 -2.71 1.40 10.43
N PRO A 37 -2.19 2.49 10.99
CA PRO A 37 -2.48 3.85 10.53
C PRO A 37 -2.14 4.03 9.04
N GLU A 38 -2.84 4.93 8.37
CA GLU A 38 -2.67 5.25 6.94
C GLU A 38 -1.20 5.48 6.56
N GLU A 39 -0.50 6.40 7.23
CA GLU A 39 0.88 6.77 6.91
C GLU A 39 1.86 5.59 7.06
N GLU A 40 1.67 4.80 8.12
CA GLU A 40 2.51 3.63 8.40
C GLU A 40 2.28 2.54 7.35
N LEU A 41 1.01 2.30 6.98
CA LEU A 41 0.67 1.28 6.01
C LEU A 41 1.19 1.60 4.61
N VAL A 42 1.13 2.87 4.20
CA VAL A 42 1.65 3.32 2.90
C VAL A 42 3.16 3.11 2.81
N CYS A 43 3.88 3.40 3.89
CA CYS A 43 5.30 3.14 3.99
C CYS A 43 5.60 1.63 3.89
N LEU A 44 4.90 0.81 4.68
CA LEU A 44 5.06 -0.65 4.69
C LEU A 44 4.73 -1.28 3.33
N ALA A 45 3.65 -0.84 2.68
CA ALA A 45 3.27 -1.32 1.36
C ALA A 45 4.36 -1.04 0.32
N SER A 46 4.93 0.16 0.35
CA SER A 46 6.00 0.56 -0.58
C SER A 46 7.29 -0.23 -0.35
N VAL A 47 7.66 -0.48 0.92
CA VAL A 47 8.82 -1.31 1.26
C VAL A 47 8.57 -2.75 0.82
N PHE A 48 7.42 -3.32 1.14
CA PHE A 48 7.06 -4.69 0.76
C PHE A 48 7.12 -4.89 -0.75
N THR A 49 6.52 -4.00 -1.54
CA THR A 49 6.58 -4.11 -3.00
C THR A 49 8.00 -3.97 -3.54
N ASN A 50 8.81 -3.07 -2.99
CA ASN A 50 10.20 -2.93 -3.40
C ASN A 50 11.02 -4.19 -3.10
N VAL A 51 10.83 -4.82 -1.95
CA VAL A 51 11.51 -6.07 -1.58
C VAL A 51 11.09 -7.20 -2.53
N GLU A 52 9.78 -7.37 -2.75
CA GLU A 52 9.26 -8.48 -3.58
C GLU A 52 9.60 -8.35 -5.07
N LEU A 53 9.60 -7.13 -5.62
CA LEU A 53 9.75 -6.91 -7.08
C LEU A 53 11.14 -6.44 -7.50
N LEU A 54 11.88 -5.74 -6.64
CA LEU A 54 13.26 -5.31 -6.92
C LEU A 54 14.31 -6.20 -6.24
N GLY A 55 13.91 -7.08 -5.31
CA GLY A 55 14.80 -8.00 -4.60
C GLY A 55 15.75 -7.31 -3.62
N CYS A 56 15.39 -6.12 -3.14
CA CYS A 56 16.15 -5.35 -2.16
C CYS A 56 15.94 -5.84 -0.72
#